data_AF-A0A1F2TUY4-F1
#
_entry.id   AF-A0A1F2TUY4-F1
#
_cell.length_a   1.000
_cell.length_b   1.000
_cell.length_c   1.000
_cell.angle_alpha   90.00
_cell.angle_beta   90.00
_cell.angle_gamma   90.00
#
_symmetry.space_group_name_H-M   'P 1'
#
loop_
_entity.id
_entity.type
_entity.pdbx_description
1 polymer ?
#
loop_
_entity_poly.entity_id
_entity_poly.type
_entity_poly.pdbx_seq_one_letter_code
_entity_poly.pdbx_strand_id
1 'polypeptide(L)'
;MLVVAEVAATAVLRAGASLLLRSFWRLQHVDPGLDADRVLMARLSLPGTRYPTAAKSAKFFRTLIDRLDGSPEVETAAATSCVPVGGGGFGLGRSFLAEGRPEPPAGSAVSAQWTVVTPDYFRTIGVPFPKALQ
;
A
#
# COMPACT_ATOMS: atom_id res chain seq x y z
N MET A 1 27.70 28.90 -36.15
CA MET A 1 27.75 27.58 -35.48
C MET A 1 27.25 27.63 -34.04
N LEU A 2 27.64 28.62 -33.21
CA LEU A 2 27.17 28.75 -31.82
C LEU A 2 25.63 28.82 -31.68
N VAL A 3 24.97 29.66 -32.50
CA VAL A 3 23.49 29.82 -32.49
C VAL A 3 22.77 28.52 -32.81
N VAL A 4 23.29 27.71 -33.73
CA VAL A 4 22.69 26.41 -34.09
C VAL A 4 22.80 25.43 -32.92
N ALA A 5 23.94 25.40 -32.23
CA ALA A 5 24.14 24.57 -31.04
C ALA A 5 23.22 25.00 -29.87
N GLU A 6 23.04 26.30 -29.67
CA GLU A 6 22.14 26.85 -28.65
C GLU A 6 20.67 26.51 -28.92
N VAL A 7 20.21 26.67 -30.16
CA VAL A 7 18.84 26.30 -30.56
C VAL A 7 18.61 24.79 -30.42
N ALA A 8 19.59 23.96 -30.78
CA ALA A 8 19.49 22.51 -30.59
C ALA A 8 19.43 22.13 -29.10
N ALA A 9 20.28 22.73 -28.26
CA ALA A 9 20.31 22.47 -26.82
C ALA A 9 18.99 22.89 -26.12
N THR A 10 18.46 24.06 -26.46
CA THR A 10 17.18 24.54 -25.91
C THR A 10 16.00 23.69 -26.36
N ALA A 11 15.98 23.21 -27.60
CA ALA A 11 14.95 22.29 -28.09
C ALA A 11 14.95 20.96 -27.33
N VAL A 12 16.14 20.38 -27.10
CA VAL A 12 16.28 19.13 -26.32
C VAL A 12 15.85 19.33 -24.87
N LEU A 13 16.28 20.41 -24.22
CA LEU A 13 15.89 20.72 -22.83
C LEU A 13 14.37 20.91 -22.68
N ARG A 14 13.75 21.66 -23.61
CA ARG A 14 12.30 21.86 -23.59
C ARG A 14 11.54 20.56 -23.81
N ALA A 15 11.97 19.73 -24.76
CA ALA A 15 11.37 18.43 -24.99
C ALA A 15 11.46 17.56 -23.73
N GLY A 16 12.64 17.47 -23.11
CA GLY A 16 12.86 16.74 -21.85
C GLY A 16 11.97 17.24 -20.71
N ALA A 17 11.94 18.56 -20.46
CA ALA A 17 11.12 19.16 -19.42
C ALA A 17 9.62 18.91 -19.63
N SER A 18 9.14 19.01 -20.87
CA SER A 18 7.74 18.74 -21.21
C SER A 18 7.33 17.28 -20.97
N LEU A 19 8.21 16.33 -21.30
CA LEU A 19 7.99 14.91 -21.07
C LEU A 19 7.99 14.58 -19.59
N LEU A 20 8.91 15.16 -18.81
CA LEU A 20 8.96 14.99 -17.36
C LEU A 20 7.68 15.52 -16.70
N LEU A 21 7.24 16.73 -17.07
CA LEU A 21 6.02 17.30 -16.54
C LEU A 21 4.78 16.45 -16.91
N ARG A 22 4.71 15.97 -18.16
CA ARG A 22 3.64 15.07 -18.61
C ARG A 22 3.65 13.73 -17.86
N SER A 23 4.83 13.17 -17.63
CA SER A 23 5.01 11.93 -16.87
C SER A 23 4.55 12.11 -15.42
N PHE A 24 4.98 13.19 -14.78
CA PHE A 24 4.60 13.52 -13.43
C PHE A 24 3.09 13.77 -13.28
N TRP A 25 2.49 14.53 -14.22
CA TRP A 25 1.05 14.73 -14.25
C TRP A 25 0.31 13.40 -14.35
N ARG A 26 0.73 12.53 -15.26
CA ARG A 26 0.15 11.19 -15.40
C ARG A 26 0.25 10.41 -14.09
N LEU A 27 1.41 10.39 -13.45
CA LEU A 27 1.62 9.67 -12.21
C LEU A 27 0.70 10.17 -11.08
N GLN A 28 0.46 11.48 -11.00
CA GLN A 28 -0.49 12.05 -10.03
C GLN A 28 -1.95 11.70 -10.31
N HIS A 29 -2.30 11.40 -11.56
CA HIS A 29 -3.67 11.09 -11.99
C HIS A 29 -3.88 9.61 -12.30
N VAL A 30 -2.88 8.75 -12.02
CA VAL A 30 -3.10 7.31 -12.03
C VAL A 30 -4.04 7.00 -10.89
N ASP A 31 -5.21 6.44 -11.22
CA ASP A 31 -6.13 5.89 -10.24
C ASP A 31 -5.43 4.72 -9.52
N PRO A 32 -5.16 4.83 -8.20
CA PRO A 32 -4.52 3.76 -7.45
C PRO A 32 -5.44 2.55 -7.23
N GLY A 33 -6.70 2.59 -7.70
CA GLY A 33 -7.70 1.54 -7.50
C GLY A 33 -8.24 1.52 -6.06
N LEU A 34 -8.05 2.60 -5.32
CA LEU A 34 -8.57 2.80 -3.96
C LEU A 34 -9.28 4.16 -3.90
N ASP A 35 -10.37 4.23 -3.15
CA ASP A 35 -11.13 5.48 -2.96
C ASP A 35 -10.42 6.39 -1.95
N ALA A 36 -9.50 7.23 -2.43
CA ALA A 36 -8.70 8.10 -1.58
C ALA A 36 -9.49 9.28 -0.99
N ASP A 37 -10.60 9.67 -1.63
CA ASP A 37 -11.40 10.84 -1.23
C ASP A 37 -12.29 10.54 -0.01
N ARG A 38 -12.64 9.27 0.20
CA ARG A 38 -13.53 8.83 1.27
C ARG A 38 -12.86 8.03 2.38
N VAL A 39 -11.54 7.85 2.31
CA VAL A 39 -10.77 7.06 3.28
C VAL A 39 -9.82 7.94 4.08
N LEU A 40 -10.06 8.03 5.39
CA LEU A 40 -9.13 8.64 6.34
C LEU A 40 -8.16 7.58 6.88
N MET A 41 -6.85 7.80 6.70
CA MET A 41 -5.82 6.95 7.28
C MET A 41 -5.15 7.62 8.49
N ALA A 42 -5.00 6.86 9.57
CA ALA A 42 -4.26 7.28 10.76
C ALA A 42 -3.23 6.22 11.17
N ARG A 43 -2.02 6.67 11.56
CA ARG A 43 -0.97 5.77 12.06
C ARG A 43 -0.95 5.82 13.58
N LEU A 44 -1.26 4.70 14.22
CA LEU A 44 -1.20 4.55 15.67
C LEU A 44 0.01 3.70 16.07
N SER A 45 0.81 4.21 17.01
CA SER A 45 1.89 3.46 17.65
C SER A 45 1.51 3.16 19.09
N LEU A 46 1.41 1.88 19.43
CA LEU A 46 1.07 1.42 20.78
C LEU A 46 2.36 1.30 21.60
N PRO A 47 2.48 1.98 22.76
CA PRO A 47 3.66 1.84 23.62
C PRO A 47 3.78 0.41 24.14
N GLY A 48 4.92 -0.24 23.90
CA GLY A 48 5.15 -1.63 24.31
C GLY A 48 5.06 -1.86 25.82
N THR A 49 5.34 -0.84 26.64
CA THR A 49 5.18 -0.88 28.10
C THR A 49 3.72 -1.05 28.53
N ARG A 50 2.79 -0.42 27.81
CA ARG A 50 1.33 -0.48 28.09
C ARG A 50 0.65 -1.65 27.40
N TYR A 51 1.17 -2.06 26.24
CA TYR A 51 0.66 -3.16 25.42
C TYR A 51 1.76 -4.22 25.18
N PRO A 52 2.19 -4.94 26.23
CA PRO A 52 3.33 -5.86 26.14
C PRO A 52 3.04 -7.15 25.37
N THR A 53 1.77 -7.45 25.06
CA THR A 53 1.39 -8.70 24.38
C THR A 53 0.57 -8.41 23.13
N ALA A 54 0.74 -9.25 22.11
CA ALA A 54 -0.03 -9.18 20.86
C ALA A 54 -1.55 -9.22 21.14
N ALA A 55 -2.00 -10.01 22.12
CA ALA A 55 -3.40 -10.09 22.52
C ALA A 55 -3.96 -8.75 23.03
N LYS A 56 -3.16 -7.99 23.80
CA LYS A 56 -3.56 -6.66 24.30
C LYS A 56 -3.67 -5.65 23.15
N SER A 57 -2.69 -5.64 22.24
CA SER A 57 -2.73 -4.78 21.05
C SER A 57 -3.91 -5.12 20.14
N ALA A 58 -4.15 -6.41 19.88
CA ALA A 58 -5.30 -6.86 19.09
C ALA A 58 -6.65 -6.52 19.76
N LYS A 59 -6.73 -6.58 21.09
CA LYS A 59 -7.93 -6.15 21.83
C LYS A 59 -8.16 -4.64 21.67
N PHE A 60 -7.10 -3.82 21.75
CA PHE A 60 -7.20 -2.38 21.53
C PHE A 60 -7.78 -2.05 20.15
N PHE A 61 -7.22 -2.62 19.08
CA PHE A 61 -7.69 -2.33 17.73
C PHE A 61 -9.13 -2.79 17.50
N ARG A 62 -9.53 -3.97 18.01
CA ARG A 62 -10.94 -4.41 17.95
C ARG A 62 -11.87 -3.40 18.61
N THR A 63 -11.59 -3.03 19.86
CA THR A 63 -12.42 -2.05 20.58
C THR A 63 -12.43 -0.67 19.94
N LEU A 64 -11.34 -0.26 19.28
CA LEU A 64 -11.31 1.00 18.51
C LEU A 64 -12.21 0.93 17.29
N ILE A 65 -12.13 -0.16 16.52
CA ILE A 65 -12.98 -0.38 15.33
C ILE A 65 -14.45 -0.45 15.74
N ASP A 66 -14.80 -1.24 16.76
CA ASP A 66 -16.19 -1.37 17.24
C ASP A 66 -16.81 -0.01 17.62
N ARG A 67 -16.01 0.92 18.15
CA ARG A 67 -16.46 2.28 18.49
C ARG A 67 -16.61 3.18 17.28
N LEU A 68 -15.73 3.03 16.30
CA LEU A 68 -15.80 3.81 15.06
C LEU A 68 -16.98 3.37 14.20
N ASP A 69 -17.19 2.06 14.05
CA ASP A 69 -18.34 1.51 13.33
C ASP A 69 -19.69 1.87 13.99
N GLY A 70 -19.68 2.18 15.29
CA GLY A 70 -20.86 2.69 16.00
C GLY A 70 -21.16 4.17 15.76
N SER A 71 -20.30 4.91 15.04
CA SER A 71 -20.49 6.34 14.77
C SER A 71 -21.30 6.56 13.48
N PRO A 72 -22.30 7.46 13.46
CA PRO A 72 -23.12 7.71 12.27
C PRO A 72 -22.35 8.35 11.10
N GLU A 73 -21.17 8.91 11.35
CA GLU A 73 -20.33 9.57 10.34
C GLU A 73 -19.34 8.60 9.66
N VAL A 74 -19.19 7.39 10.22
CA VAL A 74 -18.24 6.38 9.74
C VAL A 74 -19.03 5.25 9.10
N GLU A 75 -18.81 5.03 7.80
CA GLU A 75 -19.43 3.89 7.11
C GLU A 75 -18.78 2.56 7.54
N THR A 76 -17.45 2.54 7.63
CA THR A 76 -16.64 1.35 7.95
C THR A 76 -15.30 1.74 8.56
N ALA A 77 -14.79 0.94 9.50
CA ALA A 77 -13.42 1.06 10.01
C ALA A 77 -12.65 -0.26 9.91
N ALA A 78 -11.35 -0.15 9.65
CA ALA A 78 -10.44 -1.28 9.61
C ALA A 78 -9.04 -0.91 10.11
N ALA A 79 -8.26 -1.92 10.49
CA ALA A 79 -6.85 -1.76 10.85
C ALA A 79 -5.96 -2.63 9.95
N THR A 80 -4.78 -2.10 9.65
CA THR A 80 -3.73 -2.78 8.90
C THR A 80 -2.37 -2.54 9.57
N SER A 81 -1.46 -3.52 9.48
CA SER A 81 -0.08 -3.36 9.91
C SER A 81 0.74 -2.49 8.95
N CYS A 82 0.31 -2.33 7.70
CA CYS A 82 1.02 -1.58 6.67
C CYS A 82 0.06 -0.79 5.79
N VAL A 83 0.47 0.41 5.39
CA VAL A 83 -0.32 1.23 4.47
C VAL A 83 -0.36 0.57 3.08
N PRO A 84 -1.51 0.60 2.39
CA PRO A 84 -1.66 -0.03 1.07
C PRO A 84 -0.79 0.63 0.00
N VAL A 85 -0.65 1.96 0.06
CA VAL A 85 0.09 2.77 -0.92
C VAL A 85 1.43 3.17 -0.32
N GLY A 86 2.54 2.62 -0.84
CA GLY A 86 3.89 2.92 -0.35
C GLY A 86 4.84 1.74 -0.24
N GLY A 87 4.51 0.56 -0.80
CA GLY A 87 5.35 -0.64 -0.69
C GLY A 87 5.14 -1.37 0.64
N GLY A 88 3.87 -1.57 1.01
CA GLY A 88 3.47 -2.15 2.28
C GLY A 88 3.86 -3.62 2.47
N GLY A 89 3.86 -4.04 3.72
CA GLY A 89 4.12 -5.41 4.17
C GLY A 89 5.56 -5.61 4.63
N PHE A 90 5.73 -6.35 5.72
CA PHE A 90 7.05 -6.65 6.26
C PHE A 90 7.56 -8.00 5.73
N GLY A 91 8.84 -8.06 5.39
CA GLY A 91 9.49 -9.32 5.05
C GLY A 91 9.68 -10.14 6.32
N LEU A 92 9.17 -11.36 6.34
CA LEU A 92 9.43 -12.31 7.42
C LEU A 92 10.83 -12.95 7.34
N GLY A 93 11.58 -12.65 6.28
CA GLY A 93 12.82 -13.36 5.95
C GLY A 93 12.58 -14.84 5.61
N ARG A 94 11.37 -15.18 5.17
CA ARG A 94 10.95 -16.55 4.85
C ARG A 94 10.52 -16.63 3.39
N SER A 95 10.94 -17.69 2.71
CA SER A 95 10.39 -18.09 1.42
C SER A 95 9.04 -18.76 1.62
N PHE A 96 8.17 -18.66 0.62
CA PHE A 96 6.97 -19.49 0.56
C PHE A 96 7.17 -20.62 -0.46
N LEU A 97 6.70 -21.81 -0.11
CA LEU A 97 6.57 -22.94 -1.02
C LEU A 97 5.09 -23.27 -1.12
N ALA A 98 4.54 -23.20 -2.33
CA ALA A 98 3.18 -23.66 -2.57
C ALA A 98 3.13 -25.17 -2.34
N GLU A 99 2.12 -25.63 -1.61
CA GLU A 99 1.92 -27.05 -1.33
C GLU A 99 1.89 -27.86 -2.64
N GLY A 100 2.66 -28.93 -2.70
CA GLY A 100 2.79 -29.76 -3.90
C GLY A 100 3.78 -29.24 -4.97
N ARG A 101 4.51 -28.14 -4.74
CA ARG A 101 5.62 -27.72 -5.62
C ARG A 101 6.98 -28.18 -5.10
N PRO A 102 7.94 -28.51 -6.00
CA PRO A 102 9.30 -28.83 -5.60
C PRO A 102 10.01 -27.61 -5.01
N GLU A 103 10.95 -27.86 -4.10
CA GLU A 103 11.78 -26.80 -3.51
C GLU A 103 12.51 -26.02 -4.63
N PRO A 104 12.40 -24.67 -4.65
CA PRO A 104 13.06 -23.86 -5.66
C PRO A 104 14.60 -23.95 -5.54
N PRO A 105 15.35 -23.89 -6.65
CA PRO A 105 16.80 -23.74 -6.63
C PRO A 105 17.27 -22.60 -5.71
N ALA A 106 18.46 -22.77 -5.11
CA ALA A 106 19.05 -21.75 -4.25
C ALA A 106 19.07 -20.37 -4.94
N GLY A 107 18.50 -19.36 -4.27
CA GLY A 107 18.41 -18.00 -4.81
C GLY A 107 17.19 -17.70 -5.69
N SER A 108 16.34 -18.70 -5.98
CA SER A 108 15.08 -18.52 -6.74
C SER A 108 13.81 -18.63 -5.89
N ALA A 109 13.98 -18.69 -4.56
CA ALA A 109 12.86 -18.79 -3.64
C ALA A 109 12.04 -17.49 -3.65
N VAL A 110 10.72 -17.62 -3.79
CA VAL A 110 9.83 -16.46 -3.81
C VAL A 110 9.58 -16.01 -2.37
N SER A 111 9.85 -14.73 -2.11
CA SER A 111 9.52 -14.07 -0.84
C SER A 111 8.18 -13.39 -0.97
N ALA A 112 7.38 -13.44 0.10
CA ALA A 112 6.12 -12.70 0.19
C ALA A 112 6.23 -11.62 1.27
N GLN A 113 5.67 -10.45 0.99
CA GLN A 113 5.46 -9.44 2.02
C GLN A 113 4.26 -9.85 2.88
N TRP A 114 4.41 -9.72 4.20
CA TRP A 114 3.35 -10.04 5.14
C TRP A 114 2.65 -8.77 5.59
N THR A 115 1.32 -8.76 5.49
CA THR A 115 0.47 -7.68 6.02
C THR A 115 -0.67 -8.30 6.80
N VAL A 116 -0.91 -7.80 8.01
CA VAL A 116 -2.04 -8.20 8.84
C VAL A 116 -3.13 -7.15 8.70
N VAL A 117 -4.33 -7.58 8.36
CA VAL A 117 -5.51 -6.73 8.18
C VAL A 117 -6.71 -7.27 8.94
N THR A 118 -7.64 -6.40 9.32
CA THR A 118 -8.95 -6.81 9.84
C THR A 118 -9.90 -7.27 8.72
N PRO A 119 -10.95 -8.05 9.02
CA PRO A 119 -11.83 -8.64 8.00
C PRO A 119 -12.42 -7.61 7.01
N ASP A 120 -12.88 -6.45 7.50
CA ASP A 120 -13.50 -5.41 6.69
C ASP A 120 -12.51 -4.50 5.92
N TYR A 121 -11.20 -4.79 5.96
CA TYR A 121 -10.18 -3.92 5.37
C TYR A 121 -10.42 -3.62 3.89
N PHE A 122 -10.60 -4.64 3.06
CA PHE A 122 -10.78 -4.45 1.61
C PHE A 122 -12.06 -3.68 1.28
N ARG A 123 -13.13 -3.92 2.04
CA ARG A 123 -14.39 -3.15 1.96
C ARG A 123 -14.16 -1.69 2.31
N THR A 124 -13.40 -1.44 3.39
CA THR A 124 -13.09 -0.08 3.88
C THR A 124 -12.30 0.74 2.86
N ILE A 125 -11.36 0.11 2.12
CA ILE A 125 -10.57 0.80 1.10
C ILE A 125 -11.17 0.73 -0.31
N GLY A 126 -12.39 0.19 -0.45
CA GLY A 126 -13.09 0.10 -1.73
C GLY A 126 -12.46 -0.87 -2.75
N VAL A 127 -11.55 -1.76 -2.31
CA VAL A 127 -10.89 -2.71 -3.22
C VAL A 127 -11.76 -3.95 -3.38
N PRO A 128 -12.22 -4.27 -4.60
CA PRO A 128 -12.98 -5.49 -4.85
C PRO A 128 -12.08 -6.71 -4.68
N PHE A 129 -12.60 -7.75 -4.03
CA PHE A 129 -11.91 -9.04 -4.02
C PHE A 129 -11.91 -9.60 -5.46
N PRO A 130 -10.73 -9.87 -6.07
CA PRO A 130 -10.71 -10.60 -7.33
C PRO A 130 -11.33 -11.97 -7.08
N LYS A 131 -12.26 -12.38 -7.97
CA LYS A 131 -12.89 -13.70 -7.92
C LYS A 131 -11.82 -14.76 -7.70
N ALA A 132 -12.05 -15.66 -6.73
CA ALA A 132 -11.21 -16.83 -6.56
C ALA A 132 -11.07 -17.54 -7.91
N LEU A 133 -9.84 -17.72 -8.38
CA LEU A 133 -9.57 -18.65 -9.48
C LEU A 133 -10.08 -20.02 -9.00
N GLN A 134 -11.15 -20.51 -9.64
CA GLN A 134 -11.54 -21.91 -9.58
C GLN A 134 -10.59 -22.74 -10.43
#